data_AF-A0A1C7NSW3-F1
#
_entry.id   AF-A0A1C7NSW3-F1
#
_cell.length_a   1.000
_cell.length_b   1.000
_cell.length_c   1.000
_cell.angle_alpha   90.00
_cell.angle_beta   90.00
_cell.angle_gamma   90.00
#
_symmetry.space_group_name_H-M   'P 1'
#
loop_
_entity.id
_entity.type
_entity.pdbx_description
1 polymer ?
#
loop_
_entity_poly.entity_id
_entity_poly.type
_entity_poly.pdbx_seq_one_letter_code
_entity_poly.pdbx_strand_id
1 'polypeptide(L)'
;MDQRHGTDGQGRGSRCHADISHEAGDRSVAEMIAPASEHVLDWFHVTMRIAVLRQFGQGLENDDEQAGQDLLEGLRKIKWHLWHGNGYRARDEIADLQFDAEALETGYPNMRKFLTTISEFRSDIASNNASLINYGERYRSGERISSAFVEATVNAVISKRFAKKQQMQWSKVGAHLLLQTRTQTFDGSLRSTFRKWYPGMSNDNHEYRETARAA
;
A
#
# COMPACT_ATOMS: atom_id res chain seq x y z
N MET A 1 54.81 -25.55 -6.23
CA MET A 1 53.91 -24.95 -7.25
C MET A 1 52.54 -25.48 -6.95
N ASP A 2 51.73 -24.70 -6.24
CA ASP A 2 50.33 -25.04 -6.02
C ASP A 2 49.54 -23.73 -6.10
N GLN A 3 48.68 -23.65 -7.11
CA GLN A 3 48.01 -22.43 -7.53
C GLN A 3 46.72 -22.23 -6.75
N ARG A 4 46.61 -21.06 -6.11
CA ARG A 4 45.35 -20.51 -5.61
C ARG A 4 44.51 -20.06 -6.81
N HIS A 5 43.29 -20.57 -6.93
CA HIS A 5 42.24 -19.93 -7.72
C HIS A 5 41.03 -19.69 -6.83
N GLY A 6 40.68 -18.41 -6.71
CA GLY A 6 39.55 -17.92 -5.94
C GLY A 6 38.24 -18.29 -6.62
N THR A 7 37.26 -18.62 -5.79
CA THR A 7 35.87 -18.75 -6.22
C THR A 7 35.21 -17.38 -6.12
N ASP A 8 34.96 -16.79 -7.29
CA ASP A 8 34.19 -15.56 -7.45
C ASP A 8 32.76 -15.73 -6.95
N GLY A 9 32.32 -14.69 -6.23
CA GLY A 9 30.97 -14.57 -5.70
C GLY A 9 29.96 -14.39 -6.82
N GLN A 10 29.10 -15.39 -7.01
CA GLN A 10 27.94 -15.29 -7.87
C GLN A 10 26.84 -14.54 -7.11
N GLY A 11 26.81 -13.23 -7.28
CA GLY A 11 25.71 -12.37 -6.82
C GLY A 11 24.39 -12.86 -7.42
N ARG A 12 23.50 -13.36 -6.57
CA ARG A 12 22.09 -13.56 -6.94
C ARG A 12 21.50 -12.18 -7.19
N GLY A 13 21.33 -11.85 -8.47
CA GLY A 13 20.57 -10.66 -8.86
C GLY A 13 19.16 -10.77 -8.30
N SER A 14 18.80 -9.83 -7.42
CA SER A 14 17.43 -9.59 -7.00
C SER A 14 16.60 -9.32 -8.26
N ARG A 15 15.85 -10.33 -8.69
CA ARG A 15 14.86 -10.20 -9.73
C ARG A 15 13.72 -9.38 -9.11
N CYS A 16 13.66 -8.09 -9.43
CA CYS A 16 12.58 -7.21 -9.00
C CYS A 16 11.27 -7.70 -9.64
N HIS A 17 10.54 -8.56 -8.95
CA HIS A 17 9.15 -8.83 -9.26
C HIS A 17 8.36 -7.55 -8.99
N ALA A 18 7.69 -7.03 -10.02
CA ALA A 18 6.86 -5.84 -9.92
C ALA A 18 5.51 -6.25 -9.31
N ASP A 19 5.46 -6.25 -7.98
CA ASP A 19 4.22 -6.52 -7.25
C ASP A 19 3.41 -5.24 -7.12
N ILE A 20 2.12 -5.32 -7.45
CA ILE A 20 1.21 -4.17 -7.38
C ILE A 20 0.17 -4.41 -6.28
N SER A 21 0.20 -3.56 -5.26
CA SER A 21 -0.78 -3.51 -4.17
C SER A 21 -1.95 -2.61 -4.59
N HIS A 22 -3.18 -3.12 -4.54
CA HIS A 22 -4.39 -2.36 -4.89
C HIS A 22 -5.52 -2.56 -3.87
N GLU A 23 -6.45 -1.61 -3.83
CA GLU A 23 -7.77 -1.78 -3.23
C GLU A 23 -8.60 -2.81 -4.03
N ALA A 24 -9.51 -3.52 -3.37
CA ALA A 24 -10.29 -4.64 -3.91
C ALA A 24 -11.15 -4.32 -5.16
N GLY A 25 -11.22 -3.05 -5.60
CA GLY A 25 -11.96 -2.60 -6.78
C GLY A 25 -11.15 -2.39 -8.08
N ASP A 26 -9.81 -2.43 -8.05
CA ASP A 26 -8.96 -1.99 -9.18
C ASP A 26 -8.31 -3.15 -9.99
N ARG A 27 -8.84 -4.37 -9.81
CA ARG A 27 -8.25 -5.60 -10.38
C ARG A 27 -8.20 -5.61 -11.92
N SER A 28 -9.21 -5.01 -12.57
CA SER A 28 -9.32 -5.02 -14.04
C SER A 28 -8.30 -4.11 -14.73
N VAL A 29 -7.89 -3.01 -14.08
CA VAL A 29 -6.91 -2.07 -14.63
C VAL A 29 -5.49 -2.61 -14.45
N ALA A 30 -5.21 -3.27 -13.32
CA ALA A 30 -3.92 -3.90 -13.05
C ALA A 30 -3.57 -5.00 -14.07
N GLU A 31 -4.53 -5.88 -14.40
CA GLU A 31 -4.35 -6.95 -15.40
C GLU A 31 -4.08 -6.40 -16.82
N MET A 32 -4.62 -5.23 -17.16
CA MET A 32 -4.37 -4.58 -18.46
C MET A 32 -2.99 -3.92 -18.56
N ILE A 33 -2.40 -3.49 -17.43
CA ILE A 33 -1.16 -2.72 -17.41
C ILE A 33 0.07 -3.61 -17.14
N ALA A 34 -0.09 -4.67 -16.34
CA ALA A 34 0.98 -5.60 -16.01
C ALA A 34 0.43 -7.02 -15.81
N PRO A 35 0.16 -7.78 -16.89
CA PRO A 35 -0.44 -9.13 -16.81
C PRO A 35 0.43 -10.18 -16.07
N ALA A 36 1.67 -9.82 -15.69
CA ALA A 36 2.59 -10.67 -14.93
C ALA A 36 2.83 -10.18 -13.48
N SER A 37 2.10 -9.16 -13.00
CA SER A 37 2.23 -8.71 -11.61
C SER A 37 1.46 -9.62 -10.66
N GLU A 38 2.08 -10.04 -9.56
CA GLU A 38 1.36 -10.70 -8.47
C GLU A 38 0.45 -9.67 -7.78
N HIS A 39 -0.86 -9.95 -7.76
CA HIS A 39 -1.80 -9.13 -7.01
C HIS A 39 -1.69 -9.49 -5.53
N VAL A 40 -1.19 -8.54 -4.74
CA VAL A 40 -1.00 -8.69 -3.29
C VAL A 40 -2.01 -7.81 -2.58
N LEU A 41 -2.79 -8.41 -1.68
CA LEU A 41 -3.76 -7.66 -0.88
C LEU A 41 -3.00 -6.67 0.01
N ASP A 42 -3.37 -5.40 -0.02
CA ASP A 42 -2.64 -4.35 0.69
C ASP A 42 -2.78 -4.47 2.22
N TRP A 43 -1.65 -4.58 2.93
CA TRP A 43 -1.64 -4.79 4.38
C TRP A 43 -2.23 -3.60 5.15
N PHE A 44 -2.02 -2.36 4.69
CA PHE A 44 -2.57 -1.19 5.36
C PHE A 44 -4.10 -1.23 5.33
N HIS A 45 -4.70 -1.52 4.17
CA HIS A 45 -6.15 -1.64 4.04
C HIS A 45 -6.72 -2.74 4.94
N VAL A 46 -6.06 -3.90 5.03
CA VAL A 46 -6.43 -4.97 5.98
C VAL A 46 -6.41 -4.44 7.41
N THR A 47 -5.32 -3.80 7.83
CA THR A 47 -5.21 -3.28 9.21
C THR A 47 -6.18 -2.14 9.51
N MET A 48 -6.51 -1.31 8.52
CA MET A 48 -7.51 -0.25 8.65
C MET A 48 -8.90 -0.82 8.94
N ARG A 49 -9.30 -1.89 8.26
CA ARG A 49 -10.59 -2.55 8.53
C ARG A 49 -10.63 -3.23 9.89
N ILE A 50 -9.53 -3.87 10.29
CA ILE A 50 -9.39 -4.40 11.65
C ILE A 50 -9.46 -3.27 12.69
N ALA A 51 -8.90 -2.09 12.40
CA ALA A 51 -8.98 -0.94 13.31
C ALA A 51 -10.42 -0.42 13.47
N VAL A 52 -11.21 -0.39 12.39
CA VAL A 52 -12.65 -0.07 12.45
C VAL A 52 -13.40 -1.09 13.30
N LEU A 53 -13.17 -2.39 13.07
CA LEU A 53 -13.77 -3.45 13.89
C LEU A 53 -13.39 -3.32 15.38
N ARG A 54 -12.13 -2.94 15.65
CA ARG A 54 -11.64 -2.72 17.01
C ARG A 54 -12.37 -1.59 17.73
N GLN A 55 -12.78 -0.53 17.03
CA GLN A 55 -13.54 0.57 17.62
C GLN A 55 -14.90 0.10 18.15
N PHE A 56 -15.55 -0.85 17.47
CA PHE A 56 -16.76 -1.47 18.00
C PHE A 56 -16.49 -2.33 19.22
N GLY A 57 -15.42 -3.12 19.22
CA GLY A 57 -14.99 -3.88 20.40
C GLY A 57 -14.73 -3.01 21.62
N GLN A 58 -14.04 -1.89 21.44
CA GLN A 58 -13.81 -0.90 22.50
C GLN A 58 -15.11 -0.24 22.97
N GLY A 59 -16.06 -0.01 22.06
CA GLY A 59 -17.39 0.48 22.43
C GLY A 59 -18.16 -0.53 23.28
N LEU A 60 -18.15 -1.80 22.85
CA LEU A 60 -18.78 -2.91 23.57
C LEU A 60 -18.16 -3.13 24.94
N GLU A 61 -16.83 -3.01 25.08
CA GLU A 61 -16.13 -3.14 26.37
C GLU A 61 -16.63 -2.16 27.44
N ASN A 62 -17.15 -0.99 27.05
CA ASN A 62 -17.75 -0.05 28.01
C ASN A 62 -19.16 -0.46 28.46
N ASP A 63 -19.87 -1.24 27.65
CA ASP A 63 -21.24 -1.72 27.94
C ASP A 63 -21.22 -3.11 28.60
N ASP A 64 -20.33 -3.98 28.14
CA ASP A 64 -20.04 -5.33 28.62
C ASP A 64 -18.54 -5.60 28.48
N GLU A 65 -17.82 -5.49 29.60
CA GLU A 65 -16.36 -5.57 29.65
C GLU A 65 -15.85 -6.92 29.11
N GLN A 66 -16.45 -8.04 29.52
CA GLN A 66 -16.00 -9.36 29.13
C GLN A 66 -16.25 -9.61 27.64
N ALA A 67 -17.46 -9.32 27.16
CA ALA A 67 -17.78 -9.51 25.75
C ALA A 67 -16.93 -8.60 24.83
N GLY A 68 -16.65 -7.37 25.27
CA GLY A 68 -15.76 -6.46 24.56
C GLY A 68 -14.32 -7.00 24.47
N GLN A 69 -13.77 -7.50 25.58
CA GLN A 69 -12.43 -8.08 25.61
C GLN A 69 -12.31 -9.33 24.73
N ASP A 70 -13.31 -10.22 24.78
CA ASP A 70 -13.34 -11.43 23.94
C ASP A 70 -13.35 -11.08 22.44
N LEU A 71 -14.14 -10.08 22.05
CA LEU A 71 -14.19 -9.57 20.68
C LEU A 71 -12.84 -8.98 20.26
N LEU A 72 -12.22 -8.15 21.10
CA LEU A 72 -10.91 -7.55 20.84
C LEU A 72 -9.79 -8.59 20.70
N GLU A 73 -9.84 -9.65 21.50
CA GLU A 73 -8.90 -10.77 21.42
C GLU A 73 -9.08 -11.58 20.12
N GLY A 74 -10.32 -11.84 19.69
CA GLY A 74 -10.61 -12.43 18.39
C GLY A 74 -10.00 -11.61 17.24
N LEU A 75 -10.19 -10.29 17.25
CA LEU A 75 -9.58 -9.39 16.25
C LEU A 75 -8.04 -9.41 16.28
N ARG A 76 -7.44 -9.56 17.46
CA ARG A 76 -5.99 -9.69 17.62
C ARG A 76 -5.48 -10.98 16.96
N LYS A 77 -6.16 -12.10 17.17
CA LYS A 77 -5.84 -13.39 16.54
C LYS A 77 -6.00 -13.36 15.03
N ILE A 78 -7.11 -12.79 14.53
CA ILE A 78 -7.36 -12.58 13.10
C ILE A 78 -6.19 -11.81 12.46
N LYS A 79 -5.82 -10.67 13.06
CA LYS A 79 -4.67 -9.88 12.59
C LYS A 79 -3.39 -10.71 12.57
N TRP A 80 -3.14 -11.51 13.60
CA TRP A 80 -1.95 -12.35 13.68
C TRP A 80 -1.92 -13.42 12.58
N HIS A 81 -3.04 -14.10 12.31
CA HIS A 81 -3.12 -15.09 11.24
C HIS A 81 -2.90 -14.45 9.87
N LEU A 82 -3.55 -13.32 9.60
CA LEU A 82 -3.38 -12.58 8.35
C LEU A 82 -1.93 -12.11 8.17
N TRP A 83 -1.28 -11.60 9.23
CA TRP A 83 0.13 -11.16 9.17
C TRP A 83 1.08 -12.27 8.73
N HIS A 84 0.79 -13.52 9.09
CA HIS A 84 1.59 -14.69 8.74
C HIS A 84 1.11 -15.39 7.45
N GLY A 85 0.17 -14.80 6.71
CA GLY A 85 -0.38 -15.38 5.48
C GLY A 85 -1.27 -16.60 5.72
N ASN A 86 -1.71 -16.86 6.95
CA ASN A 86 -2.57 -17.99 7.27
C ASN A 86 -4.04 -17.64 7.00
N GLY A 87 -4.39 -17.55 5.71
CA GLY A 87 -5.74 -17.18 5.27
C GLY A 87 -6.83 -18.16 5.74
N TYR A 88 -6.51 -19.45 5.86
CA TYR A 88 -7.44 -20.46 6.37
C TYR A 88 -7.82 -20.19 7.84
N ARG A 89 -6.82 -20.13 8.74
CA ARG A 89 -7.09 -19.86 10.17
C ARG A 89 -7.69 -18.48 10.40
N ALA A 90 -7.29 -17.48 9.61
CA ALA A 90 -7.90 -16.16 9.68
C ALA A 90 -9.40 -16.19 9.37
N ARG A 91 -9.81 -16.97 8.36
CA ARG A 91 -11.22 -17.09 7.98
C ARG A 91 -12.05 -17.85 9.00
N ASP A 92 -11.50 -18.91 9.57
CA ASP A 92 -12.14 -19.64 10.67
C ASP A 92 -12.37 -18.70 11.85
N GLU A 93 -11.34 -17.99 12.30
CA GLU A 93 -11.44 -17.05 13.42
C GLU A 93 -12.41 -15.88 13.14
N ILE A 94 -12.50 -15.39 11.89
CA ILE A 94 -13.50 -14.38 11.50
C ILE A 94 -14.92 -14.98 11.59
N ALA A 95 -15.11 -16.22 11.15
CA ALA A 95 -16.41 -16.88 11.20
C ALA A 95 -16.86 -17.15 12.63
N ASP A 96 -15.95 -17.64 13.49
CA ASP A 96 -16.18 -17.88 14.91
C ASP A 96 -16.52 -16.55 15.62
N LEU A 97 -15.72 -15.51 15.43
CA LEU A 97 -15.98 -14.19 16.01
C LEU A 97 -17.32 -13.60 15.57
N GLN A 98 -17.69 -13.78 14.30
CA GLN A 98 -18.99 -13.34 13.80
C GLN A 98 -20.13 -14.13 14.47
N PHE A 99 -20.00 -15.45 14.58
CA PHE A 99 -21.00 -16.31 15.20
C PHE A 99 -21.21 -15.95 16.69
N ASP A 100 -20.12 -15.76 17.44
CA ASP A 100 -20.18 -15.38 18.85
C ASP A 100 -20.86 -14.02 19.03
N ALA A 101 -20.56 -13.05 18.15
CA ALA A 101 -21.20 -11.75 18.18
C ALA A 101 -22.69 -11.77 17.78
N GLU A 102 -23.10 -12.69 16.90
CA GLU A 102 -24.52 -12.90 16.54
C GLU A 102 -25.31 -13.53 17.70
N ALA A 103 -24.66 -14.39 18.49
CA ALA A 103 -25.25 -15.04 19.66
C ALA A 103 -25.27 -14.15 20.91
N LEU A 104 -24.55 -13.03 20.91
CA LEU A 104 -24.45 -12.14 22.06
C LEU A 104 -25.74 -11.35 22.29
N GLU A 105 -26.40 -11.60 23.42
CA GLU A 105 -27.54 -10.80 23.88
C GLU A 105 -27.04 -9.50 24.54
N THR A 106 -26.93 -8.43 23.76
CA THR A 106 -26.44 -7.13 24.24
C THR A 106 -27.35 -5.96 23.85
N GLY A 107 -27.40 -4.95 24.72
CA GLY A 107 -28.03 -3.65 24.45
C GLY A 107 -27.16 -2.69 23.63
N TYR A 108 -25.95 -3.08 23.25
CA TYR A 108 -24.98 -2.20 22.57
C TYR A 108 -25.53 -1.65 21.24
N PRO A 109 -25.73 -0.32 21.09
CA PRO A 109 -26.40 0.26 19.92
C PRO A 109 -25.71 0.02 18.58
N ASN A 110 -24.39 -0.21 18.57
CA ASN A 110 -23.63 -0.41 17.34
C ASN A 110 -23.38 -1.89 16.99
N MET A 111 -23.94 -2.85 17.74
CA MET A 111 -23.74 -4.27 17.46
C MET A 111 -24.16 -4.65 16.03
N ARG A 112 -25.30 -4.15 15.56
CA ARG A 112 -25.75 -4.40 14.18
C ARG A 112 -24.76 -3.90 13.13
N LYS A 113 -24.12 -2.75 13.37
CA LYS A 113 -23.10 -2.20 12.45
C LYS A 113 -21.86 -3.07 12.47
N PHE A 114 -21.41 -3.50 13.65
CA PHE A 114 -20.30 -4.44 13.79
C PHE A 114 -20.55 -5.72 12.97
N LEU A 115 -21.72 -6.34 13.10
CA LEU A 115 -22.08 -7.56 12.36
C LEU A 115 -22.07 -7.36 10.84
N THR A 116 -22.55 -6.22 10.35
CA THR A 116 -22.42 -5.88 8.93
C THR A 116 -20.95 -5.71 8.53
N THR A 117 -20.16 -4.96 9.29
CA THR A 117 -18.75 -4.71 8.98
C THR A 117 -17.90 -5.98 9.01
N ILE A 118 -18.12 -6.89 9.96
CA ILE A 118 -17.37 -8.15 10.03
C ILE A 118 -17.79 -9.12 8.90
N SER A 119 -19.05 -9.12 8.49
CA SER A 119 -19.52 -9.91 7.35
C SER A 119 -18.93 -9.43 6.01
N GLU A 120 -18.86 -8.11 5.81
CA GLU A 120 -18.15 -7.51 4.68
C GLU A 120 -16.66 -7.85 4.73
N PHE A 121 -16.04 -7.76 5.92
CA PHE A 121 -14.64 -8.09 6.11
C PHE A 121 -14.35 -9.56 5.76
N ARG A 122 -15.21 -10.48 6.21
CA ARG A 122 -15.14 -11.90 5.86
C ARG A 122 -15.21 -12.12 4.35
N SER A 123 -16.14 -11.46 3.68
CA SER A 123 -16.35 -11.57 2.23
C SER A 123 -15.15 -11.09 1.43
N ASP A 124 -14.53 -9.99 1.87
CA ASP A 124 -13.36 -9.42 1.20
C ASP A 124 -12.12 -10.27 1.42
N ILE A 125 -11.88 -10.77 2.64
CA ILE A 125 -10.78 -11.72 2.91
C ILE A 125 -10.96 -13.00 2.09
N ALA A 126 -12.19 -13.50 1.97
CA ALA A 126 -12.48 -14.68 1.17
C ALA A 126 -12.20 -14.47 -0.33
N SER A 127 -12.62 -13.32 -0.88
CA SER A 127 -12.44 -12.96 -2.28
C SER A 127 -10.98 -12.68 -2.66
N ASN A 128 -10.16 -12.31 -1.67
CA ASN A 128 -8.74 -12.00 -1.85
C ASN A 128 -7.81 -13.08 -1.31
N ASN A 129 -8.31 -14.28 -1.02
CA ASN A 129 -7.51 -15.35 -0.40
C ASN A 129 -6.26 -15.73 -1.21
N ALA A 130 -6.36 -15.75 -2.54
CA ALA A 130 -5.21 -16.03 -3.42
C ALA A 130 -4.12 -14.93 -3.38
N SER A 131 -4.46 -13.75 -2.88
CA SER A 131 -3.59 -12.57 -2.78
C SER A 131 -3.07 -12.34 -1.36
N LEU A 132 -3.41 -13.22 -0.41
CA LEU A 132 -2.86 -13.23 0.94
C LEU A 132 -1.47 -13.88 0.90
N ILE A 133 -0.50 -13.14 1.41
CA ILE A 133 0.90 -13.55 1.49
C ILE A 133 1.37 -13.50 2.94
N ASN A 134 2.54 -14.07 3.23
CA ASN A 134 3.19 -13.88 4.53
C ASN A 134 3.79 -12.47 4.62
N TYR A 135 2.99 -11.49 5.07
CA TYR A 135 3.42 -10.11 5.24
C TYR A 135 4.59 -9.97 6.22
N GLY A 136 4.62 -10.79 7.28
CA GLY A 136 5.70 -10.79 8.25
C GLY A 136 7.04 -11.24 7.65
N GLU A 137 7.01 -12.21 6.75
CA GLU A 137 8.19 -12.62 6.00
C GLU A 137 8.66 -11.52 5.04
N ARG A 138 7.75 -10.99 4.21
CA ARG A 138 8.07 -9.89 3.29
C ARG A 138 8.62 -8.66 4.00
N TYR A 139 8.03 -8.29 5.15
CA TYR A 139 8.52 -7.19 5.98
C TYR A 139 9.96 -7.45 6.47
N ARG A 140 10.26 -8.66 6.93
CA ARG A 140 11.62 -9.04 7.36
C ARG A 140 12.62 -9.08 6.20
N SER A 141 12.15 -9.38 4.99
CA SER A 141 12.94 -9.33 3.76
C SER A 141 13.12 -7.91 3.20
N GLY A 142 12.47 -6.90 3.79
CA GLY A 142 12.50 -5.52 3.29
C GLY A 142 11.66 -5.29 2.02
N GLU A 143 10.79 -6.24 1.69
CA GLU A 143 9.88 -6.14 0.55
C GLU A 143 8.66 -5.27 0.88
N ARG A 144 8.05 -4.69 -0.15
CA ARG A 144 6.87 -3.84 0.02
C ARG A 144 5.67 -4.70 0.43
N ILE A 145 5.03 -4.30 1.54
CA ILE A 145 3.78 -4.91 2.05
C ILE A 145 2.56 -3.99 1.93
N SER A 146 2.77 -2.72 1.61
CA SER A 146 1.69 -1.75 1.39
C SER A 146 2.10 -0.56 0.51
N SER A 147 1.15 -0.01 -0.24
CA SER A 147 1.23 1.25 -0.98
C SER A 147 0.90 2.48 -0.13
N ALA A 148 0.36 2.31 1.07
CA ALA A 148 -0.22 3.39 1.88
C ALA A 148 0.75 4.54 2.20
N PHE A 149 2.05 4.27 2.32
CA PHE A 149 3.04 5.34 2.50
C PHE A 149 3.11 6.27 1.27
N VAL A 150 3.10 5.67 0.08
CA VAL A 150 3.09 6.41 -1.19
C VAL A 150 1.77 7.15 -1.35
N GLU A 151 0.66 6.46 -1.10
CA GLU A 151 -0.68 7.05 -1.15
C GLU A 151 -0.82 8.22 -0.17
N ALA A 152 -0.41 8.08 1.08
CA ALA A 152 -0.45 9.16 2.07
C ALA A 152 0.41 10.36 1.66
N THR A 153 1.58 10.12 1.05
CA THR A 153 2.43 11.18 0.54
C THR A 153 1.76 11.94 -0.61
N VAL A 154 1.19 11.21 -1.57
CA VAL A 154 0.41 11.79 -2.68
C VAL A 154 -0.80 12.56 -2.14
N ASN A 155 -1.54 11.96 -1.21
CA ASN A 155 -2.75 12.55 -0.64
C ASN A 155 -2.45 13.79 0.20
N ALA A 156 -1.30 13.85 0.89
CA ALA A 156 -0.82 15.03 1.58
C ALA A 156 -0.45 16.17 0.61
N VAL A 157 0.19 15.85 -0.52
CA VAL A 157 0.46 16.84 -1.58
C VAL A 157 -0.84 17.34 -2.18
N ILE A 158 -1.78 16.46 -2.51
CA ILE A 158 -3.09 16.84 -3.05
C ILE A 158 -3.81 17.73 -2.03
N SER A 159 -3.92 17.31 -0.79
CA SER A 159 -4.57 18.07 0.28
C SER A 159 -3.93 19.45 0.46
N LYS A 160 -2.60 19.54 0.50
CA LYS A 160 -1.88 20.82 0.60
C LYS A 160 -2.12 21.75 -0.58
N ARG A 161 -2.33 21.20 -1.79
CA ARG A 161 -2.41 21.94 -3.05
C ARG A 161 -3.85 22.21 -3.52
N PHE A 162 -4.82 21.48 -2.99
CA PHE A 162 -6.21 21.51 -3.45
C PHE A 162 -7.24 21.69 -2.32
N ALA A 163 -6.86 21.64 -1.03
CA ALA A 163 -7.80 21.93 0.07
C ALA A 163 -8.01 23.44 0.30
N LYS A 164 -9.16 23.76 0.91
CA LYS A 164 -9.93 25.03 0.93
C LYS A 164 -9.20 26.35 1.28
N LYS A 165 -7.89 26.35 1.58
CA LYS A 165 -7.11 27.58 1.87
C LYS A 165 -5.94 27.83 0.90
N GLN A 166 -5.65 26.92 -0.04
CA GLN A 166 -4.71 27.11 -1.16
C GLN A 166 -5.25 26.44 -2.42
N GLN A 167 -6.47 26.77 -2.86
CA GLN A 167 -7.06 26.14 -4.03
C GLN A 167 -6.35 26.64 -5.30
N MET A 168 -5.32 25.93 -5.74
CA MET A 168 -4.68 26.19 -7.02
C MET A 168 -5.65 25.78 -8.14
N GLN A 169 -6.05 26.75 -8.96
CA GLN A 169 -6.99 26.60 -10.10
C GLN A 169 -6.32 25.88 -11.29
N TRP A 170 -5.87 24.66 -11.08
CA TRP A 170 -5.21 23.89 -12.13
C TRP A 170 -6.25 23.09 -12.88
N SER A 171 -6.30 23.25 -14.20
CA SER A 171 -7.10 22.38 -15.05
C SER A 171 -6.55 20.94 -14.98
N LYS A 172 -7.39 19.92 -15.27
CA LYS A 172 -6.95 18.52 -15.33
C LYS A 172 -5.72 18.34 -16.23
N VAL A 173 -5.69 19.06 -17.34
CA VAL A 173 -4.56 19.08 -18.29
C VAL A 173 -3.31 19.70 -17.67
N GLY A 174 -3.44 20.84 -16.98
CA GLY A 174 -2.31 21.48 -16.30
C GLY A 174 -1.69 20.59 -15.21
N ALA A 175 -2.52 19.90 -14.44
CA ALA A 175 -2.06 18.95 -13.42
C ALA A 175 -1.30 17.76 -14.04
N HIS A 176 -1.82 17.20 -15.15
CA HIS A 176 -1.17 16.12 -15.88
C HIS A 176 0.20 16.54 -16.44
N LEU A 177 0.29 17.71 -17.07
CA LEU A 177 1.54 18.23 -17.63
C LEU A 177 2.59 18.54 -16.56
N LEU A 178 2.19 19.05 -15.39
CA LEU A 178 3.14 19.25 -14.28
C LEU A 178 3.60 17.92 -13.69
N LEU A 179 2.74 16.91 -13.59
CA LEU A 179 3.19 15.57 -13.18
C LEU A 179 4.24 15.03 -14.14
N GLN A 180 3.99 15.09 -15.46
CA GLN A 180 4.96 14.69 -16.47
C GLN A 180 6.28 15.48 -16.34
N THR A 181 6.21 16.79 -16.18
CA THR A 181 7.39 17.66 -16.02
C THR A 181 8.18 17.30 -14.77
N ARG A 182 7.50 17.09 -13.63
CA ARG A 182 8.10 16.68 -12.35
C ARG A 182 8.77 15.31 -12.46
N THR A 183 8.09 14.32 -13.05
CA THR A 183 8.67 12.99 -13.29
C THR A 183 9.92 13.10 -14.14
N GLN A 184 9.87 13.88 -15.22
CA GLN A 184 11.02 14.12 -16.07
C GLN A 184 12.17 14.88 -15.37
N THR A 185 11.86 15.74 -14.38
CA THR A 185 12.89 16.33 -13.53
C THR A 185 13.55 15.29 -12.64
N PHE A 186 12.74 14.40 -12.03
CA PHE A 186 13.24 13.37 -11.11
C PHE A 186 14.06 12.29 -11.82
N ASP A 187 13.65 11.86 -13.01
CA ASP A 187 14.38 10.86 -13.81
C ASP A 187 15.50 11.47 -14.67
N GLY A 188 15.67 12.81 -14.61
CA GLY A 188 16.70 13.56 -15.34
C GLY A 188 16.44 13.74 -16.84
N SER A 189 15.32 13.24 -17.37
CA SER A 189 15.01 13.28 -18.80
C SER A 189 14.48 14.64 -19.29
N LEU A 190 14.10 15.55 -18.40
CA LEU A 190 13.44 16.82 -18.76
C LEU A 190 14.23 17.64 -19.79
N ARG A 191 15.54 17.78 -19.60
CA ARG A 191 16.40 18.54 -20.53
C ARG A 191 16.41 17.90 -21.92
N SER A 192 16.37 16.58 -21.99
CA SER A 192 16.34 15.85 -23.27
C SER A 192 15.02 16.10 -24.02
N THR A 193 13.89 16.15 -23.31
CA THR A 193 12.58 16.50 -23.87
C THR A 193 12.58 17.94 -24.39
N PHE A 194 13.10 18.89 -23.59
CA PHE A 194 13.20 20.29 -24.01
C PHE A 194 14.07 20.49 -25.26
N ARG A 195 15.18 19.75 -25.38
CA ARG A 195 16.04 19.81 -26.59
C ARG A 195 15.33 19.33 -27.85
N LYS A 196 14.37 18.40 -27.76
CA LYS A 196 13.56 17.95 -28.90
C LYS A 196 12.60 19.04 -29.39
N TRP A 197 12.05 19.84 -28.47
CA TRP A 197 11.12 20.93 -28.81
C TRP A 197 11.82 22.22 -29.18
N TYR A 198 12.98 22.49 -28.56
CA TYR A 198 13.79 23.68 -28.78
C TYR A 198 15.23 23.28 -29.14
N PRO A 199 15.50 22.99 -30.42
CA PRO A 199 16.82 22.51 -30.87
C PRO A 199 17.98 23.45 -30.50
N GLY A 200 17.73 24.77 -30.44
CA GLY A 200 18.71 25.79 -30.05
C GLY A 200 19.24 25.66 -28.61
N MET A 201 18.53 24.95 -27.73
CA MET A 201 18.94 24.69 -26.34
C MET A 201 20.06 23.63 -26.22
N SER A 202 20.48 23.06 -27.35
CA SER A 202 21.60 22.10 -27.45
C SER A 202 22.96 22.80 -27.42
N ASN A 203 23.01 24.11 -27.70
CA ASN A 203 24.25 24.87 -27.89
C ASN A 203 24.81 25.54 -26.61
N ASP A 204 24.08 25.55 -25.49
CA ASP A 204 24.53 26.18 -24.23
C ASP A 204 25.66 25.41 -23.50
N ASN A 205 26.15 24.31 -24.09
CA ASN A 205 27.15 23.43 -23.49
C ASN A 205 28.59 23.99 -23.52
N HIS A 206 28.82 25.20 -24.06
CA HIS A 206 30.19 25.72 -24.25
C HIS A 206 30.64 26.86 -23.33
N GLU A 207 29.81 27.48 -22.49
CA GLU A 207 30.28 28.65 -21.71
C GLU A 207 30.56 28.41 -20.21
N TYR A 208 30.10 27.30 -19.61
CA TYR A 208 30.34 27.07 -18.16
C TYR A 208 31.62 26.27 -17.83
N ARG A 209 32.38 25.80 -18.82
CA ARG A 209 33.64 25.07 -18.57
C ARG A 209 34.91 25.93 -18.65
N GLU A 210 34.85 27.15 -19.19
CA GLU A 210 36.04 27.99 -19.32
C GLU A 210 36.27 28.94 -18.15
N THR A 211 35.23 29.37 -17.44
CA THR A 211 35.37 30.32 -16.32
C THR A 211 35.86 29.68 -15.01
N ALA A 212 35.81 28.35 -14.86
CA ALA A 212 36.32 27.65 -13.67
C ALA A 212 37.79 27.18 -13.77
N ARG A 213 38.45 27.41 -14.92
CA ARG A 213 39.87 27.07 -15.12
C ARG A 213 40.81 28.29 -15.16
N ALA A 214 40.27 29.50 -15.05
CA ALA A 214 41.02 30.75 -15.14
C ALA A 214 41.07 31.55 -13.81
N ALA A 215 40.90 30.87 -12.66
CA ALA A 215 41.09 31.42 -11.33
C ALA A 215 42.21 30.67 -10.60
#